data_AF-A0A9E0VGN7-F1
#
_entry.id   AF-A0A9E0VGN7-F1
#
_cell.length_a   1.000
_cell.length_b   1.000
_cell.length_c   1.000
_cell.angle_alpha   90.00
_cell.angle_beta   90.00
_cell.angle_gamma   90.00
#
_symmetry.space_group_name_H-M   'P 1'
#
loop_
_entity.id
_entity.type
_entity.pdbx_description
1 polymer ?
#
loop_
_entity_poly.entity_id
_entity_poly.type
_entity_poly.pdbx_seq_one_letter_code
_entity_poly.pdbx_strand_id
1 'polypeptide(L)'
;MSDLAHLKTADVPAGGKTVSAVYPDQTVSIRVAPNSYLIALLLGAFFAAFFIYLEMDYVALPLLVLSLLGLPLLAYTDRISFDGKRLRRTGILPRLWAWFNGYYYYLKLSDVEQIETQALRALKRGGSVFYRYRTSVSGRDLKFVFASGGEEYRQMIRQMLPRLSENALDNRSLELRDYLGEPKEALMKAEFVHIPATEVLEDSVRFFEKTERRRRNAGAAGPAERERVRYLRRLANELRLSGNLLQALEAFRRALVIDPNDAWLLFEAARCLHSYASAERDANLTRKSLAMLRLAERRGRDDRELLARLGECYFQFGEWERARRSFAHSMEKVSENFRSLRGMAEIALREGKIAHVIHNFLAANRLAETPALRRWTQAEADYFSHLNDDEEYMEMEIGRLNLLETLENSKKTTLRLALLGFPAILGGMVFADELIANIGWAVSSVSLLIWTGLVTSLNLFAERIPYELVEEEE
;
A
#
# COMPACT_ATOMS: atom_id res chain seq x y z
N MET A 1 -33.26 37.81 11.22
CA MET A 1 -33.50 37.78 12.67
C MET A 1 -34.46 36.62 12.93
N SER A 2 -34.14 35.84 13.98
CA SER A 2 -34.85 34.65 14.50
C SER A 2 -35.11 33.50 13.53
N ASP A 3 -34.12 32.62 13.39
CA ASP A 3 -34.30 31.18 13.67
C ASP A 3 -32.92 30.51 13.70
N LEU A 4 -32.31 30.60 14.88
CA LEU A 4 -31.02 30.03 15.28
C LEU A 4 -31.28 29.30 16.61
N ALA A 5 -31.17 27.97 16.60
CA ALA A 5 -31.01 27.01 17.72
C ALA A 5 -31.78 25.73 17.33
N HIS A 6 -31.22 24.53 17.20
CA HIS A 6 -30.06 23.89 17.77
C HIS A 6 -29.51 22.87 16.76
N LEU A 7 -28.34 23.10 16.18
CA LEU A 7 -27.50 22.01 15.68
C LEU A 7 -26.29 21.95 16.59
N LYS A 8 -26.29 20.91 17.41
CA LYS A 8 -25.32 20.57 18.43
C LYS A 8 -23.93 20.51 17.79
N THR A 9 -23.16 21.57 18.02
CA THR A 9 -21.71 21.62 17.78
C THR A 9 -21.07 20.50 18.60
N ALA A 10 -20.46 19.54 17.91
CA ALA A 10 -19.54 18.62 18.56
C ALA A 10 -18.27 19.42 18.88
N ASP A 11 -18.12 19.79 20.15
CA ASP A 11 -16.90 20.33 20.71
C ASP A 11 -15.74 19.39 20.40
N VAL A 12 -14.78 19.85 19.60
CA VAL A 12 -13.48 19.20 19.43
C VAL A 12 -12.55 19.80 20.49
N PRO A 13 -12.16 19.07 21.54
CA PRO A 13 -11.18 19.59 22.49
C PRO A 13 -9.79 19.65 21.83
N ALA A 14 -9.13 20.78 22.03
CA ALA A 14 -7.70 20.95 21.78
C ALA A 14 -6.93 20.08 22.80
N GLY A 15 -6.56 18.88 22.37
CA GLY A 15 -5.77 17.92 23.15
C GLY A 15 -5.87 16.57 22.49
N GLY A 16 -4.74 15.97 22.12
CA GLY A 16 -4.63 14.73 21.36
C GLY A 16 -5.36 13.54 21.99
N LYS A 17 -6.66 13.45 21.75
CA LYS A 17 -7.48 12.27 21.98
C LYS A 17 -8.26 12.01 20.70
N THR A 18 -7.94 10.90 20.06
CA THR A 18 -8.63 10.34 18.91
C THR A 18 -10.13 10.30 19.20
N VAL A 19 -10.91 11.06 18.43
CA VAL A 19 -12.37 10.93 18.40
C VAL A 19 -12.67 9.59 17.73
N SER A 20 -12.74 8.54 18.53
CA SER A 20 -13.22 7.24 18.09
C SER A 20 -14.71 7.35 17.82
N ALA A 21 -15.06 7.60 16.55
CA ALA A 21 -16.42 7.46 16.08
C ALA A 21 -16.89 6.03 16.40
N VAL A 22 -17.96 5.92 17.18
CA VAL A 22 -18.59 4.64 17.56
C VAL A 22 -19.29 4.11 16.31
N TYR A 23 -18.56 3.33 15.51
CA TYR A 23 -19.15 2.57 14.42
C TYR A 23 -19.84 1.34 15.03
N PRO A 24 -21.12 1.07 14.69
CA PRO A 24 -21.75 -0.18 15.09
C PRO A 24 -20.89 -1.36 14.60
N ASP A 25 -20.81 -2.43 15.39
CA ASP A 25 -20.10 -3.67 15.06
C ASP A 25 -20.81 -4.41 13.91
N GLN A 26 -20.85 -3.78 12.74
CA GLN A 26 -21.30 -4.37 11.50
C GLN A 26 -20.12 -5.13 10.91
N THR A 27 -20.29 -6.43 10.72
CA THR A 27 -19.31 -7.25 10.03
C THR A 27 -19.16 -6.74 8.59
N VAL A 28 -17.99 -6.22 8.24
CA VAL A 28 -17.70 -5.81 6.87
C VAL A 28 -16.98 -6.94 6.15
N SER A 29 -17.32 -7.15 4.88
CA SER A 29 -16.65 -8.13 4.04
C SER A 29 -16.16 -7.48 2.75
N ILE A 30 -15.00 -7.92 2.28
CA ILE A 30 -14.44 -7.55 0.97
C ILE A 30 -14.09 -8.81 0.20
N ARG A 31 -14.33 -8.81 -1.11
CA ARG A 31 -13.88 -9.91 -1.98
C ARG A 31 -12.35 -9.97 -2.02
N VAL A 32 -11.82 -11.19 -2.03
CA VAL A 32 -10.39 -11.42 -2.22
C VAL A 32 -10.00 -11.05 -3.66
N ALA A 33 -8.78 -10.55 -3.85
CA ALA A 33 -8.27 -10.28 -5.19
C ALA A 33 -8.29 -11.59 -6.02
N PRO A 34 -8.91 -11.60 -7.21
CA PRO A 34 -9.15 -12.83 -7.95
C PRO A 34 -7.89 -13.39 -8.63
N ASN A 35 -6.71 -12.77 -8.46
CA ASN A 35 -5.50 -13.08 -9.23
C ASN A 35 -5.13 -14.58 -9.19
N SER A 36 -5.09 -15.20 -8.01
CA SER A 36 -4.75 -16.62 -7.88
C SER A 36 -5.80 -17.52 -8.53
N TYR A 37 -7.08 -17.16 -8.43
CA TYR A 37 -8.18 -17.87 -9.09
C TYR A 37 -8.14 -17.73 -10.61
N LEU A 38 -7.80 -16.54 -11.12
CA LEU A 38 -7.64 -16.29 -12.55
C LEU A 38 -6.45 -17.07 -13.13
N ILE A 39 -5.34 -17.14 -12.41
CA ILE A 39 -4.19 -17.97 -12.81
C ILE A 39 -4.60 -19.45 -12.86
N ALA A 40 -5.26 -19.96 -11.82
CA ALA A 40 -5.73 -21.34 -11.79
C ALA A 40 -6.75 -21.63 -12.91
N LEU A 41 -7.65 -20.68 -13.20
CA LEU A 41 -8.62 -20.79 -14.28
C LEU A 41 -7.93 -20.85 -15.65
N LEU A 42 -6.97 -19.95 -15.89
CA LEU A 42 -6.23 -19.92 -17.16
C LEU A 42 -5.42 -21.19 -17.38
N LEU A 43 -4.73 -21.68 -16.34
CA LEU A 43 -3.99 -22.93 -16.40
C LEU A 43 -4.92 -24.12 -16.63
N GLY A 44 -6.01 -24.21 -15.87
CA GLY A 44 -6.96 -25.30 -15.99
C GLY A 44 -7.67 -25.32 -17.36
N ALA A 45 -8.04 -24.15 -17.89
CA ALA A 45 -8.58 -24.03 -19.24
C ALA A 45 -7.55 -24.41 -20.33
N PHE A 46 -6.29 -23.98 -20.16
CA PHE A 46 -5.20 -24.34 -21.06
C PHE A 46 -4.98 -25.86 -21.10
N PHE A 47 -4.82 -26.50 -19.94
CA PHE A 47 -4.60 -27.94 -19.87
C PHE A 47 -5.83 -28.74 -20.30
N ALA A 48 -7.05 -28.23 -20.07
CA ALA A 48 -8.25 -28.85 -20.64
C ALA A 48 -8.21 -28.84 -22.17
N ALA A 49 -7.86 -27.71 -22.79
CA ALA A 49 -7.72 -27.63 -24.25
C ALA A 49 -6.59 -28.53 -24.78
N PHE A 50 -5.47 -28.64 -24.05
CA PHE A 50 -4.40 -29.57 -24.37
C PHE A 50 -4.85 -31.04 -24.31
N PHE A 51 -5.65 -31.43 -23.30
CA PHE A 51 -6.18 -32.79 -23.22
C PHE A 51 -7.21 -33.10 -24.31
N ILE A 52 -8.01 -32.11 -24.75
CA ILE A 52 -8.88 -32.27 -25.93
C ILE A 52 -8.03 -32.53 -27.17
N TYR A 53 -6.92 -31.80 -27.33
CA TYR A 53 -5.98 -32.01 -28.45
C TYR A 53 -5.36 -33.42 -28.44
N LEU A 54 -5.14 -34.01 -27.26
CA LEU A 54 -4.67 -35.39 -27.10
C LEU A 54 -5.78 -36.45 -27.16
N GLU A 55 -7.02 -36.07 -27.50
CA GLU A 55 -8.19 -36.97 -27.52
C GLU A 55 -8.51 -37.62 -26.15
N MET A 56 -8.09 -36.97 -25.05
CA MET A 56 -8.31 -37.44 -23.67
C MET A 56 -9.55 -36.76 -23.05
N ASP A 57 -10.70 -36.91 -23.68
CA ASP A 57 -11.93 -36.19 -23.32
C ASP A 57 -12.40 -36.43 -21.88
N TYR A 58 -12.17 -37.64 -21.36
CA TYR A 58 -12.56 -38.01 -19.99
C TYR A 58 -11.79 -37.25 -18.90
N VAL A 59 -10.58 -36.74 -19.20
CA VAL A 59 -9.82 -35.86 -18.31
C VAL A 59 -10.13 -34.39 -18.63
N ALA A 60 -10.24 -34.06 -19.92
CA ALA A 60 -10.46 -32.69 -20.36
C ALA A 60 -11.79 -32.11 -19.85
N LEU A 61 -12.88 -32.86 -19.96
CA LEU A 61 -14.23 -32.42 -19.59
C LEU A 61 -14.33 -32.03 -18.10
N PRO A 62 -13.95 -32.88 -17.12
CA PRO A 62 -14.02 -32.51 -15.72
C PRO A 62 -13.07 -31.35 -15.38
N LEU A 63 -11.89 -31.28 -15.99
CA LEU A 63 -10.95 -30.19 -15.78
C LEU A 63 -11.52 -28.84 -16.30
N LEU A 64 -12.16 -28.86 -17.46
CA LEU A 64 -12.83 -27.70 -18.05
C LEU A 64 -13.99 -27.23 -17.14
N VAL A 65 -14.83 -28.16 -16.69
CA VAL A 65 -15.97 -27.88 -15.78
C VAL A 65 -15.46 -27.29 -14.47
N LEU A 66 -14.44 -27.89 -13.86
CA LEU A 66 -13.83 -27.37 -12.63
C LEU A 66 -13.24 -25.97 -12.85
N SER A 67 -12.59 -25.73 -13.99
CA SER A 67 -11.92 -24.46 -14.28
C SER A 67 -12.89 -23.33 -14.60
N LEU A 68 -13.94 -23.60 -15.38
CA LEU A 68 -14.89 -22.58 -15.84
C LEU A 68 -16.08 -22.38 -14.91
N LEU A 69 -16.48 -23.38 -14.13
CA LEU A 69 -17.60 -23.27 -13.18
C LEU A 69 -17.12 -23.31 -11.74
N GLY A 70 -16.28 -24.28 -11.39
CA GLY A 70 -15.80 -24.47 -10.02
C GLY A 70 -14.96 -23.30 -9.50
N LEU A 71 -13.91 -22.91 -10.23
CA LEU A 71 -13.00 -21.85 -9.80
C LEU A 71 -13.68 -20.47 -9.72
N PRO A 72 -14.53 -20.03 -10.67
CA PRO A 72 -15.29 -18.79 -10.52
C PRO A 72 -16.25 -18.81 -9.34
N LEU A 73 -16.92 -19.93 -9.07
CA LEU A 73 -17.79 -20.07 -7.90
C LEU A 73 -17.00 -19.97 -6.59
N LEU A 74 -15.82 -20.61 -6.52
CA LEU A 74 -14.91 -20.50 -5.38
C LEU A 74 -14.39 -19.07 -5.21
N ALA A 75 -14.01 -18.40 -6.30
CA ALA A 75 -13.58 -17.01 -6.29
C ALA A 75 -14.69 -16.05 -5.84
N TYR A 76 -15.94 -16.32 -6.23
CA TYR A 76 -17.11 -15.51 -5.86
C TYR A 76 -17.47 -15.62 -4.37
N THR A 77 -17.27 -16.81 -3.78
CA THR A 77 -17.57 -17.09 -2.37
C THR A 77 -16.42 -16.72 -1.43
N ASP A 78 -15.21 -16.53 -1.95
CA ASP A 78 -14.05 -16.15 -1.16
C ASP A 78 -14.03 -14.67 -0.79
N ARG A 79 -14.18 -14.40 0.51
CA ARG A 79 -14.21 -13.04 1.08
C ARG A 79 -13.31 -12.97 2.29
N ILE A 80 -12.84 -11.77 2.59
CA ILE A 80 -12.22 -11.42 3.86
C ILE A 80 -13.25 -10.67 4.66
N SER A 81 -13.59 -11.18 5.84
CA SER A 81 -14.50 -10.52 6.78
C SER A 81 -13.74 -9.93 7.96
N PHE A 82 -14.23 -8.78 8.42
CA PHE A 82 -13.79 -8.11 9.64
C PHE A 82 -14.96 -8.01 10.60
N ASP A 83 -14.82 -8.61 11.77
CA ASP A 83 -15.83 -8.62 12.84
C ASP A 83 -15.63 -7.49 13.86
N GLY A 84 -14.77 -6.52 13.54
CA GLY A 84 -14.39 -5.45 14.46
C GLY A 84 -13.19 -5.78 15.35
N LYS A 85 -12.84 -7.06 15.52
CA LYS A 85 -11.71 -7.51 16.35
C LYS A 85 -10.73 -8.42 15.60
N ARG A 86 -11.18 -9.11 14.55
CA ARG A 86 -10.44 -10.15 13.83
C ARG A 86 -10.74 -10.06 12.34
N LEU A 87 -9.70 -10.28 11.54
CA LEU A 87 -9.77 -10.52 10.11
C LEU A 87 -9.79 -12.03 9.86
N ARG A 88 -10.69 -12.50 8.99
CA ARG A 88 -10.80 -13.92 8.62
C ARG A 88 -11.07 -14.06 7.13
N ARG A 89 -10.51 -15.10 6.51
CA ARG A 89 -10.88 -15.49 5.14
C ARG A 89 -12.00 -16.53 5.19
N THR A 90 -13.10 -16.30 4.48
CA THR A 90 -14.31 -17.14 4.55
C THR A 90 -14.40 -18.17 3.43
N GLY A 91 -13.52 -18.14 2.43
CA GLY A 91 -13.53 -19.09 1.32
C GLY A 91 -13.32 -20.55 1.75
N ILE A 92 -13.82 -21.47 0.94
CA ILE A 92 -13.72 -22.92 1.18
C ILE A 92 -12.26 -23.39 1.10
N LEU A 93 -11.53 -22.98 0.06
CA LEU A 93 -10.12 -23.36 -0.15
C LEU A 93 -9.21 -22.96 1.03
N PRO A 94 -9.21 -21.70 1.50
CA PRO A 94 -8.42 -21.30 2.67
C PRO A 94 -8.75 -22.10 3.94
N ARG A 95 -10.02 -22.46 4.14
CA ARG A 95 -10.43 -23.24 5.32
C ARG A 95 -9.92 -24.67 5.24
N LEU A 96 -10.04 -25.31 4.09
CA LEU A 96 -9.48 -26.65 3.87
C LEU A 96 -7.96 -26.61 4.03
N TRP A 97 -7.29 -25.62 3.45
CA TRP A 97 -5.85 -25.45 3.56
C TRP A 97 -5.37 -25.24 5.01
N ALA A 98 -6.07 -24.41 5.77
CA ALA A 98 -5.79 -24.20 7.18
C ALA A 98 -6.04 -25.45 8.02
N TRP A 99 -7.07 -26.23 7.69
CA TRP A 99 -7.36 -27.49 8.37
C TRP A 99 -6.29 -28.56 8.09
N PHE A 100 -5.83 -28.69 6.83
CA PHE A 100 -4.79 -29.64 6.46
C PHE A 100 -3.43 -29.32 7.08
N ASN A 101 -3.07 -28.04 7.18
CA ASN A 101 -1.75 -27.62 7.66
C ASN A 101 -1.72 -27.16 9.12
N GLY A 102 -2.85 -27.18 9.84
CA GLY A 102 -2.94 -26.70 11.22
C GLY A 102 -2.76 -25.18 11.42
N TYR A 103 -2.71 -24.40 10.33
CA TYR A 103 -2.46 -22.96 10.41
C TYR A 103 -3.66 -22.15 10.93
N TYR A 104 -3.37 -21.05 11.60
CA TYR A 104 -4.38 -20.04 11.94
C TYR A 104 -4.94 -19.40 10.66
N TYR A 105 -6.26 -19.33 10.51
CA TYR A 105 -6.92 -18.69 9.36
C TYR A 105 -7.52 -17.32 9.71
N TYR A 106 -7.18 -16.79 10.89
CA TYR A 106 -7.65 -15.51 11.38
C TYR A 106 -6.52 -14.69 12.01
N LEU A 107 -6.57 -13.38 11.86
CA LEU A 107 -5.64 -12.42 12.47
C LEU A 107 -6.42 -11.50 13.42
N LYS A 108 -6.04 -11.46 14.70
CA LYS A 108 -6.63 -10.49 15.64
C LYS A 108 -6.02 -9.12 15.40
N LEU A 109 -6.80 -8.08 15.64
CA LEU A 109 -6.34 -6.70 15.47
C LEU A 109 -5.17 -6.35 16.41
N SER A 110 -5.15 -6.94 17.61
CA SER A 110 -4.06 -6.81 18.58
C SER A 110 -2.76 -7.47 18.13
N ASP A 111 -2.83 -8.36 17.15
CA ASP A 111 -1.72 -9.13 16.60
C ASP A 111 -1.23 -8.55 15.26
N VAL A 112 -1.80 -7.43 14.80
CA VAL A 112 -1.34 -6.73 13.59
C VAL A 112 -0.02 -6.03 13.88
N GLU A 113 0.98 -6.35 13.07
CA GLU A 113 2.35 -5.85 13.20
C GLU A 113 2.59 -4.71 12.22
N GLN A 114 2.13 -4.86 10.97
CA GLN A 114 2.33 -3.85 9.94
C GLN A 114 1.14 -3.77 8.98
N ILE A 115 0.84 -2.55 8.55
CA ILE A 115 -0.04 -2.25 7.43
C ILE A 115 0.70 -1.41 6.41
N GLU A 116 0.77 -1.95 5.20
CA GLU A 116 1.33 -1.27 4.04
C GLU A 116 0.23 -1.02 3.03
N THR A 117 0.15 0.20 2.49
CA THR A 117 -0.74 0.50 1.39
C THR A 117 0.00 1.04 0.17
N GLN A 118 -0.08 0.28 -0.91
CA GLN A 118 0.44 0.67 -2.21
C GLN A 118 -0.65 1.36 -3.04
N ALA A 119 -0.33 2.49 -3.66
CA ALA A 119 -1.21 3.19 -4.60
C ALA A 119 -0.76 2.95 -6.04
N LEU A 120 -1.50 2.11 -6.77
CA LEU A 120 -1.28 1.84 -8.19
C LEU A 120 -2.09 2.84 -9.02
N ARG A 121 -1.43 3.50 -9.98
CA ARG A 121 -2.08 4.41 -10.93
C ARG A 121 -2.53 3.61 -12.15
N ALA A 122 -3.83 3.56 -12.42
CA ALA A 122 -4.37 2.72 -13.49
C ALA A 122 -4.53 3.47 -14.83
N LEU A 123 -5.04 4.70 -14.81
CA LEU A 123 -5.28 5.49 -16.03
C LEU A 123 -5.31 6.99 -15.71
N LYS A 124 -4.85 7.81 -16.66
CA LYS A 124 -4.96 9.28 -16.62
C LYS A 124 -5.96 9.73 -17.68
N ARG A 125 -6.91 10.59 -17.31
CA ARG A 125 -7.82 11.27 -18.26
C ARG A 125 -8.02 12.71 -17.79
N GLY A 126 -7.59 13.69 -18.60
CA GLY A 126 -7.80 15.12 -18.34
C GLY A 126 -7.48 15.55 -16.91
N GLY A 127 -6.22 15.41 -16.48
CA GLY A 127 -5.74 15.84 -15.15
C GLY A 127 -6.23 15.01 -13.95
N SER A 128 -7.18 14.10 -14.15
CA SER A 128 -7.62 13.13 -13.15
C SER A 128 -6.83 11.82 -13.25
N VAL A 129 -6.51 11.23 -12.09
CA VAL A 129 -5.74 9.99 -11.97
C VAL A 129 -6.57 8.96 -11.23
N PHE A 130 -6.82 7.80 -11.84
CA PHE A 130 -7.47 6.71 -11.13
C PHE A 130 -6.48 5.97 -10.24
N TYR A 131 -6.68 6.06 -8.92
CA TYR A 131 -5.93 5.31 -7.92
C TYR A 131 -6.60 3.99 -7.59
N ARG A 132 -5.84 2.89 -7.69
CA ARG A 132 -6.17 1.60 -7.11
C ARG A 132 -5.24 1.34 -5.92
N TYR A 133 -5.79 1.27 -4.73
CA TYR A 133 -5.05 0.97 -3.52
C TYR A 133 -4.97 -0.55 -3.32
N ARG A 134 -3.83 -1.02 -2.84
CA ARG A 134 -3.62 -2.39 -2.39
C ARG A 134 -3.09 -2.30 -0.97
N THR A 135 -3.90 -2.72 0.00
CA THR A 135 -3.51 -2.74 1.41
C THR A 135 -3.20 -4.16 1.83
N SER A 136 -2.01 -4.36 2.38
CA SER A 136 -1.62 -5.59 3.04
C SER A 136 -1.55 -5.40 4.54
N VAL A 137 -2.17 -6.32 5.27
CA VAL A 137 -2.12 -6.41 6.72
C VAL A 137 -1.35 -7.67 7.06
N SER A 138 -0.25 -7.52 7.78
CA SER A 138 0.60 -8.61 8.25
C SER A 138 0.62 -8.72 9.77
N GLY A 139 0.71 -9.95 10.25
CA GLY A 139 1.01 -10.27 11.64
C GLY A 139 0.93 -11.77 11.90
N ARG A 140 1.76 -12.30 12.80
CA ARG A 140 1.83 -13.75 13.11
C ARG A 140 1.89 -14.63 11.85
N ASP A 141 2.77 -14.28 10.91
CA ASP A 141 2.98 -14.99 9.64
C ASP A 141 1.77 -15.02 8.69
N LEU A 142 0.68 -14.34 9.06
CA LEU A 142 -0.49 -14.18 8.22
C LEU A 142 -0.43 -12.87 7.47
N LYS A 143 -0.69 -12.92 6.17
CA LYS A 143 -0.81 -11.75 5.31
C LYS A 143 -2.16 -11.71 4.62
N PHE A 144 -2.98 -10.72 5.00
CA PHE A 144 -4.23 -10.42 4.32
C PHE A 144 -4.01 -9.28 3.33
N VAL A 145 -4.39 -9.49 2.07
CA VAL A 145 -4.25 -8.49 1.03
C VAL A 145 -5.61 -8.17 0.42
N PHE A 146 -5.96 -6.89 0.43
CA PHE A 146 -7.18 -6.40 -0.21
C PHE A 146 -6.83 -5.29 -1.21
N ALA A 147 -7.60 -5.25 -2.29
CA ALA A 147 -7.47 -4.23 -3.33
C ALA A 147 -8.72 -3.35 -3.34
N SER A 148 -8.53 -2.06 -3.58
CA SER A 148 -9.63 -1.12 -3.74
C SER A 148 -10.44 -1.46 -4.99
N GLY A 149 -11.75 -1.50 -4.85
CA GLY A 149 -12.66 -1.80 -5.95
C GLY A 149 -14.11 -1.40 -5.73
N GLY A 150 -14.43 -0.64 -4.67
CA GLY A 150 -15.80 -0.24 -4.41
C GLY A 150 -16.05 0.22 -2.98
N GLU A 151 -17.33 0.21 -2.59
CA GLU A 151 -17.78 0.59 -1.25
C GLU A 151 -17.27 -0.35 -0.16
N GLU A 152 -17.23 -1.67 -0.43
CA GLU A 152 -16.73 -2.69 0.51
C GLU A 152 -15.32 -2.36 1.05
N TYR A 153 -14.41 -1.93 0.17
CA TYR A 153 -13.05 -1.52 0.57
C TYR A 153 -13.08 -0.29 1.47
N ARG A 154 -13.89 0.72 1.15
CA ARG A 154 -13.99 1.95 1.93
C ARG A 154 -14.58 1.67 3.31
N GLN A 155 -15.60 0.83 3.40
CA GLN A 155 -16.17 0.38 4.67
C GLN A 155 -15.14 -0.39 5.51
N MET A 156 -14.39 -1.31 4.87
CA MET A 156 -13.33 -2.09 5.53
C MET A 156 -12.27 -1.18 6.15
N ILE A 157 -11.73 -0.26 5.36
CA ILE A 157 -10.70 0.69 5.79
C ILE A 157 -11.22 1.61 6.92
N ARG A 158 -12.44 2.14 6.79
CA ARG A 158 -13.05 3.03 7.80
C ARG A 158 -13.29 2.35 9.14
N GLN A 159 -13.58 1.05 9.15
CA GLN A 159 -13.77 0.32 10.40
C GLN A 159 -12.47 -0.21 11.00
N MET A 160 -11.52 -0.63 10.15
CA MET A 160 -10.30 -1.32 10.58
C MET A 160 -9.19 -0.35 11.00
N LEU A 161 -8.82 0.61 10.15
CA LEU A 161 -7.65 1.45 10.39
C LEU A 161 -7.73 2.34 11.65
N PRO A 162 -8.89 2.94 12.00
CA PRO A 162 -8.99 3.73 13.23
C PRO A 162 -8.82 2.92 14.53
N ARG A 163 -8.95 1.59 14.47
CA ARG A 163 -8.83 0.70 15.63
C ARG A 163 -7.39 0.19 15.85
N LEU A 164 -6.44 0.59 14.99
CA LEU A 164 -5.03 0.18 15.04
C LEU A 164 -4.12 1.30 15.57
N SER A 165 -2.98 0.91 16.13
CA SER A 165 -1.92 1.87 16.52
C SER A 165 -1.39 2.59 15.28
N GLU A 166 -1.15 3.90 15.39
CA GLU A 166 -0.58 4.69 14.30
C GLU A 166 0.79 4.16 13.86
N ASN A 167 1.55 3.56 14.77
CA ASN A 167 2.88 3.01 14.51
C ASN A 167 2.84 1.77 13.59
N ALA A 168 1.72 1.05 13.58
CA ALA A 168 1.50 -0.07 12.65
C ALA A 168 1.11 0.41 11.24
N LEU A 169 0.70 1.67 11.07
CA LEU A 169 0.21 2.22 9.80
C LEU A 169 1.31 2.98 9.06
N ASP A 170 1.57 2.60 7.81
CA ASP A 170 2.39 3.43 6.92
C ASP A 170 1.73 4.80 6.62
N ASN A 171 2.54 5.73 6.11
CA ASN A 171 2.11 7.08 5.74
C ASN A 171 0.93 7.11 4.75
N ARG A 172 0.71 6.05 3.95
CA ARG A 172 -0.42 5.97 3.02
C ARG A 172 -1.68 5.46 3.71
N SER A 173 -1.56 4.47 4.58
CA SER A 173 -2.69 3.93 5.35
C SER A 173 -3.26 4.99 6.30
N LEU A 174 -2.41 5.83 6.89
CA LEU A 174 -2.87 6.98 7.67
C LEU A 174 -3.71 7.96 6.84
N GLU A 175 -3.27 8.28 5.62
CA GLU A 175 -4.07 9.13 4.73
C GLU A 175 -5.42 8.50 4.40
N LEU A 176 -5.44 7.20 4.12
CA LEU A 176 -6.69 6.50 3.84
C LEU A 176 -7.61 6.47 5.07
N ARG A 177 -7.06 6.28 6.27
CA ARG A 177 -7.81 6.36 7.52
C ARG A 177 -8.47 7.73 7.68
N ASP A 178 -7.72 8.80 7.40
CA ASP A 178 -8.12 10.16 7.72
C ASP A 178 -9.00 10.81 6.63
N TYR A 179 -8.79 10.45 5.35
CA TYR A 179 -9.35 11.17 4.20
C TYR A 179 -10.07 10.30 3.16
N LEU A 180 -10.18 8.97 3.34
CA LEU A 180 -10.87 8.12 2.36
C LEU A 180 -12.39 8.36 2.36
N GLY A 181 -12.80 9.26 1.46
CA GLY A 181 -14.18 9.65 1.21
C GLY A 181 -14.84 8.93 0.04
N GLU A 182 -16.09 9.30 -0.25
CA GLU A 182 -16.66 9.01 -1.56
C GLU A 182 -16.15 9.99 -2.61
N PRO A 183 -15.70 9.53 -3.80
CA PRO A 183 -15.22 10.44 -4.84
C PRO A 183 -16.25 11.50 -5.24
N LYS A 184 -17.55 11.10 -5.29
CA LYS A 184 -18.65 12.01 -5.60
C LYS A 184 -18.86 13.06 -4.51
N GLU A 185 -18.78 12.66 -3.24
CA GLU A 185 -18.91 13.58 -2.10
C GLU A 185 -17.79 14.63 -2.10
N ALA A 186 -16.54 14.22 -2.39
CA ALA A 186 -15.41 15.14 -2.50
C ALA A 186 -15.61 16.16 -3.64
N LEU A 187 -16.14 15.72 -4.79
CA LEU A 187 -16.48 16.60 -5.92
C LEU A 187 -17.61 17.58 -5.56
N MET A 188 -18.69 17.11 -4.92
CA MET A 188 -19.77 17.98 -4.47
C MET A 188 -19.28 19.04 -3.48
N LYS A 189 -18.41 18.67 -2.54
CA LYS A 189 -17.75 19.62 -1.63
C LYS A 189 -16.90 20.64 -2.38
N ALA A 190 -16.22 20.23 -3.46
CA ALA A 190 -15.42 21.12 -4.29
C ALA A 190 -16.31 22.14 -5.04
N GLU A 191 -17.44 21.70 -5.59
CA GLU A 191 -18.44 22.56 -6.24
C GLU A 191 -19.04 23.58 -5.27
N PHE A 192 -19.37 23.14 -4.05
CA PHE A 192 -19.91 24.00 -2.99
C PHE A 192 -18.95 25.14 -2.62
N VAL A 193 -17.63 24.90 -2.69
CA VAL A 193 -16.59 25.91 -2.42
C VAL A 193 -16.16 26.64 -3.70
N HIS A 194 -16.84 26.39 -4.82
CA HIS A 194 -16.54 26.95 -6.13
C HIS A 194 -15.09 26.72 -6.56
N ILE A 195 -14.59 25.49 -6.37
CA ILE A 195 -13.34 25.03 -6.99
C ILE A 195 -13.68 24.65 -8.44
N PRO A 196 -13.03 25.25 -9.46
CA PRO A 196 -13.32 24.93 -10.85
C PRO A 196 -13.08 23.44 -11.16
N ALA A 197 -13.77 22.95 -12.19
CA ALA A 197 -13.53 21.60 -12.70
C ALA A 197 -12.12 21.46 -13.28
N THR A 198 -11.62 20.22 -13.33
CA THR A 198 -10.27 19.90 -13.80
C THR A 198 -9.98 20.46 -15.19
N GLU A 199 -10.94 20.40 -16.11
CA GLU A 199 -10.83 20.91 -17.49
C GLU A 199 -10.51 22.42 -17.53
N VAL A 200 -11.10 23.20 -16.63
CA VAL A 200 -10.85 24.65 -16.53
C VAL A 200 -9.47 24.91 -15.91
N LEU A 201 -9.03 24.03 -15.01
CA LEU A 201 -7.77 24.18 -14.31
C LEU A 201 -6.57 23.77 -15.15
N GLU A 202 -6.71 22.85 -16.12
CA GLU A 202 -5.62 22.36 -16.98
C GLU A 202 -4.86 23.49 -17.70
N ASP A 203 -5.59 24.47 -18.24
CA ASP A 203 -4.99 25.63 -18.91
C ASP A 203 -4.27 26.57 -17.93
N SER A 204 -4.62 26.49 -16.65
CA SER A 204 -4.07 27.31 -15.58
C SER A 204 -2.87 26.67 -14.86
N VAL A 205 -2.43 25.46 -15.19
CA VAL A 205 -1.44 24.73 -14.36
C VAL A 205 -0.03 25.34 -14.33
N ARG A 206 0.27 26.39 -15.11
CA ARG A 206 1.55 27.13 -15.05
C ARG A 206 1.73 28.00 -13.78
N PHE A 207 1.02 27.70 -12.68
CA PHE A 207 0.60 28.67 -11.66
C PHE A 207 1.48 28.88 -10.41
N PHE A 208 2.75 28.50 -10.41
CA PHE A 208 3.63 28.83 -9.25
C PHE A 208 4.43 30.13 -9.40
N GLU A 209 4.33 30.84 -10.53
CA GLU A 209 5.23 31.98 -10.81
C GLU A 209 4.74 33.35 -10.30
N LYS A 210 3.44 33.56 -10.04
CA LYS A 210 2.90 34.93 -9.87
C LYS A 210 2.41 35.32 -8.47
N THR A 211 2.43 34.43 -7.47
CA THR A 211 1.84 34.71 -6.14
C THR A 211 2.80 35.42 -5.17
N GLU A 212 3.97 35.89 -5.62
CA GLU A 212 4.94 36.53 -4.72
C GLU A 212 4.55 37.95 -4.25
N ARG A 213 3.67 38.66 -4.97
CA ARG A 213 3.44 40.09 -4.70
C ARG A 213 2.47 40.43 -3.57
N ARG A 214 1.70 39.49 -3.01
CA ARG A 214 0.78 39.77 -1.86
C ARG A 214 1.30 39.31 -0.49
N ARG A 215 2.53 38.79 -0.42
CA ARG A 215 3.05 37.99 0.71
C ARG A 215 3.48 38.74 1.98
N ARG A 216 3.39 40.06 2.07
CA ARG A 216 4.01 40.78 3.22
C ARG A 216 3.11 41.05 4.43
N ASN A 217 1.79 41.01 4.31
CA ASN A 217 0.89 41.49 5.39
C ASN A 217 -0.25 40.51 5.74
N ALA A 218 -0.03 39.19 5.71
CA ALA A 218 -1.01 38.26 6.28
C ALA A 218 -0.79 38.19 7.80
N GLY A 219 -1.62 38.91 8.56
CA GLY A 219 -1.71 38.76 10.01
C GLY A 219 -2.18 37.34 10.39
N ALA A 220 -2.11 36.99 11.67
CA ALA A 220 -2.58 35.69 12.15
C ALA A 220 -4.06 35.50 11.80
N ALA A 221 -4.38 34.41 11.08
CA ALA A 221 -5.74 34.11 10.65
C ALA A 221 -6.72 34.04 11.83
N GLY A 222 -7.88 34.66 11.68
CA GLY A 222 -8.96 34.62 12.67
C GLY A 222 -9.53 33.20 12.87
N PRO A 223 -10.32 32.94 13.93
CA PRO A 223 -10.84 31.61 14.22
C PRO A 223 -11.67 31.01 13.07
N ALA A 224 -12.53 31.80 12.43
CA ALA A 224 -13.31 31.37 11.27
C ALA A 224 -12.43 31.07 10.03
N GLU A 225 -11.34 31.82 9.84
CA GLU A 225 -10.38 31.58 8.75
C GLU A 225 -9.60 30.29 8.98
N ARG A 226 -9.23 29.98 10.24
CA ARG A 226 -8.59 28.70 10.61
C ARG A 226 -9.51 27.51 10.36
N GLU A 227 -10.80 27.63 10.65
CA GLU A 227 -11.78 26.60 10.30
C GLU A 227 -11.89 26.40 8.80
N ARG A 228 -11.93 27.49 8.03
CA ARG A 228 -11.91 27.44 6.57
C ARG A 228 -10.66 26.77 6.03
N VAL A 229 -9.48 27.05 6.59
CA VAL A 229 -8.22 26.39 6.23
C VAL A 229 -8.29 24.90 6.53
N ARG A 230 -8.73 24.51 7.73
CA ARG A 230 -8.90 23.09 8.11
C ARG A 230 -9.84 22.36 7.15
N TYR A 231 -10.95 22.98 6.79
CA TYR A 231 -11.91 22.42 5.85
C TYR A 231 -11.31 22.28 4.44
N LEU A 232 -10.67 23.33 3.91
CA LEU A 232 -10.00 23.30 2.60
C LEU A 232 -8.88 22.24 2.56
N ARG A 233 -8.08 22.14 3.62
CA ARG A 233 -7.03 21.12 3.77
C ARG A 233 -7.61 19.70 3.71
N ARG A 234 -8.69 19.45 4.47
CA ARG A 234 -9.38 18.14 4.45
C ARG A 234 -9.93 17.83 3.06
N LEU A 235 -10.64 18.77 2.45
CA LEU A 235 -11.19 18.63 1.10
C LEU A 235 -10.09 18.36 0.06
N ALA A 236 -8.96 19.06 0.15
CA ALA A 236 -7.83 18.87 -0.74
C ALA A 236 -7.27 17.44 -0.66
N ASN A 237 -7.16 16.87 0.55
CA ASN A 237 -6.74 15.48 0.71
C ASN A 237 -7.78 14.47 0.22
N GLU A 238 -9.07 14.71 0.46
CA GLU A 238 -10.16 13.88 -0.07
C GLU A 238 -10.11 13.85 -1.62
N LEU A 239 -9.97 15.03 -2.26
CA LEU A 239 -9.82 15.17 -3.71
C LEU A 239 -8.54 14.50 -4.24
N ARG A 240 -7.43 14.60 -3.51
CA ARG A 240 -6.17 13.95 -3.89
C ARG A 240 -6.30 12.44 -3.89
N LEU A 241 -6.90 11.87 -2.84
CA LEU A 241 -7.13 10.42 -2.76
C LEU A 241 -8.15 9.92 -3.78
N SER A 242 -9.12 10.76 -4.16
CA SER A 242 -10.08 10.46 -5.23
C SER A 242 -9.51 10.60 -6.64
N GLY A 243 -8.30 11.14 -6.79
CA GLY A 243 -7.65 11.30 -8.09
C GLY A 243 -7.78 12.66 -8.74
N ASN A 244 -8.50 13.61 -8.14
CA ASN A 244 -8.77 14.94 -8.68
C ASN A 244 -7.64 15.91 -8.31
N LEU A 245 -6.44 15.66 -8.86
CA LEU A 245 -5.20 16.30 -8.41
C LEU A 245 -5.17 17.82 -8.63
N LEU A 246 -5.70 18.33 -9.74
CA LEU A 246 -5.72 19.78 -9.99
C LEU A 246 -6.67 20.53 -9.03
N GLN A 247 -7.85 19.97 -8.80
CA GLN A 247 -8.81 20.53 -7.84
C GLN A 247 -8.25 20.48 -6.41
N ALA A 248 -7.54 19.39 -6.06
CA ALA A 248 -6.83 19.29 -4.80
C ALA A 248 -5.73 20.37 -4.66
N LEU A 249 -4.92 20.59 -5.70
CA LEU A 249 -3.91 21.64 -5.72
C LEU A 249 -4.52 23.05 -5.58
N GLU A 250 -5.66 23.31 -6.22
CA GLU A 250 -6.39 24.57 -6.07
C GLU A 250 -6.95 24.75 -4.65
N ALA A 251 -7.48 23.69 -4.03
CA ALA A 251 -7.91 23.71 -2.63
C ALA A 251 -6.72 24.02 -1.69
N PHE A 252 -5.59 23.34 -1.86
CA PHE A 252 -4.36 23.61 -1.12
C PHE A 252 -3.86 25.04 -1.34
N ARG A 253 -3.91 25.55 -2.58
CA ARG A 253 -3.52 26.93 -2.90
C ARG A 253 -4.38 27.93 -2.13
N ARG A 254 -5.71 27.75 -2.12
CA ARG A 254 -6.64 28.62 -1.37
C ARG A 254 -6.35 28.56 0.14
N ALA A 255 -6.07 27.38 0.68
CA ALA A 255 -5.69 27.23 2.08
C ALA A 255 -4.37 27.95 2.40
N LEU A 256 -3.34 27.78 1.56
CA LEU A 256 -2.02 28.41 1.72
C LEU A 256 -2.02 29.93 1.52
N VAL A 257 -3.04 30.48 0.84
CA VAL A 257 -3.24 31.93 0.76
C VAL A 257 -3.70 32.49 2.10
N ILE A 258 -4.47 31.72 2.88
CA ILE A 258 -5.00 32.14 4.18
C ILE A 258 -3.97 31.86 5.28
N ASP A 259 -3.44 30.64 5.35
CA ASP A 259 -2.37 30.28 6.27
C ASP A 259 -1.14 29.80 5.50
N PRO A 260 -0.27 30.72 5.06
CA PRO A 260 0.92 30.35 4.34
C PRO A 260 1.94 29.65 5.22
N ASN A 261 1.87 29.75 6.55
CA ASN A 261 2.92 29.31 7.47
C ASN A 261 2.65 27.95 8.13
N ASP A 262 1.45 27.39 7.99
CA ASP A 262 1.13 26.03 8.45
C ASP A 262 2.05 24.98 7.78
N ALA A 263 2.87 24.34 8.61
CA ALA A 263 3.84 23.33 8.19
C ALA A 263 3.18 22.04 7.70
N TRP A 264 2.07 21.62 8.32
CA TRP A 264 1.33 20.43 7.92
C TRP A 264 0.63 20.64 6.57
N LEU A 265 0.04 21.82 6.38
CA LEU A 265 -0.59 22.19 5.12
C LEU A 265 0.42 22.16 3.97
N LEU A 266 1.63 22.70 4.20
CA LEU A 266 2.72 22.62 3.23
C LEU A 266 3.15 21.19 2.94
N PHE A 267 3.28 20.34 3.96
CA PHE A 267 3.65 18.94 3.80
C PHE A 267 2.65 18.18 2.92
N GLU A 268 1.36 18.32 3.17
CA GLU A 268 0.31 17.66 2.40
C GLU A 268 0.18 18.22 0.98
N ALA A 269 0.26 19.55 0.84
CA ALA A 269 0.30 20.20 -0.47
C ALA A 269 1.50 19.73 -1.31
N ALA A 270 2.67 19.56 -0.68
CA ALA A 270 3.86 19.06 -1.35
C ALA A 270 3.68 17.62 -1.85
N ARG A 271 3.03 16.75 -1.07
CA ARG A 271 2.69 15.37 -1.48
C ARG A 271 1.68 15.35 -2.62
N CYS A 272 0.71 16.25 -2.61
CA CYS A 272 -0.23 16.45 -3.72
C CYS A 272 0.52 16.87 -4.99
N LEU A 273 1.40 17.87 -4.88
CA LEU A 273 2.22 18.35 -5.98
C LEU A 273 3.16 17.26 -6.51
N HIS A 274 3.74 16.43 -5.64
CA HIS A 274 4.54 15.29 -6.06
C HIS A 274 3.72 14.26 -6.85
N SER A 275 2.52 13.96 -6.37
CA SER A 275 1.61 13.00 -7.02
C SER A 275 1.21 13.50 -8.41
N TYR A 276 0.94 14.81 -8.53
CA TYR A 276 0.66 15.47 -9.80
C TYR A 276 1.89 15.50 -10.73
N ALA A 277 3.05 15.93 -10.22
CA ALA A 277 4.31 15.95 -10.97
C ALA A 277 4.68 14.57 -11.53
N SER A 278 4.49 13.52 -10.73
CA SER A 278 4.71 12.14 -11.16
C SER A 278 3.70 11.68 -12.21
N ALA A 279 2.47 12.18 -12.18
CA ALA A 279 1.44 11.86 -13.19
C ALA A 279 1.69 12.60 -14.52
N GLU A 280 2.23 13.82 -14.45
CA GLU A 280 2.65 14.62 -15.62
C GLU A 280 4.04 14.27 -16.13
N ARG A 281 4.83 13.51 -15.36
CA ARG A 281 6.27 13.27 -15.61
C ARG A 281 7.08 14.58 -15.72
N ASP A 282 6.73 15.59 -14.91
CA ASP A 282 7.37 16.90 -14.92
C ASP A 282 8.42 17.02 -13.79
N ALA A 283 9.70 17.05 -14.18
CA ALA A 283 10.82 17.20 -13.25
C ALA A 283 10.84 18.56 -12.52
N ASN A 284 10.35 19.63 -13.14
CA ASN A 284 10.27 20.95 -12.49
C ASN A 284 9.26 20.95 -11.35
N LEU A 285 8.10 20.33 -11.55
CA LEU A 285 7.08 20.19 -10.51
C LEU A 285 7.57 19.28 -9.39
N THR A 286 8.32 18.23 -9.69
CA THR A 286 8.98 17.38 -8.69
C THR A 286 9.94 18.19 -7.82
N ARG A 287 10.80 19.03 -8.43
CA ARG A 287 11.71 19.92 -7.69
C ARG A 287 10.95 20.93 -6.82
N LYS A 288 9.85 21.49 -7.30
CA LYS A 288 8.98 22.39 -6.53
C LYS A 288 8.33 21.69 -5.33
N SER A 289 7.86 20.46 -5.51
CA SER A 289 7.34 19.64 -4.41
C SER A 289 8.40 19.41 -3.33
N LEU A 290 9.61 19.01 -3.71
CA LEU A 290 10.72 18.85 -2.76
C LEU A 290 11.06 20.16 -2.05
N ALA A 291 11.08 21.29 -2.76
CA ALA A 291 11.29 22.59 -2.12
C ALA A 291 10.19 22.94 -1.10
N MET A 292 8.94 22.57 -1.38
CA MET A 292 7.81 22.75 -0.46
C MET A 292 7.92 21.84 0.77
N LEU A 293 8.36 20.58 0.62
CA LEU A 293 8.67 19.72 1.77
C LEU A 293 9.76 20.32 2.67
N ARG A 294 10.82 20.88 2.07
CA ARG A 294 11.89 21.56 2.81
C ARG A 294 11.38 22.78 3.58
N LEU A 295 10.40 23.48 3.02
CA LEU A 295 9.76 24.60 3.69
C LEU A 295 8.89 24.13 4.85
N ALA A 296 8.15 23.03 4.68
CA ALA A 296 7.37 22.38 5.74
C ALA A 296 8.29 21.96 6.90
N GLU A 297 9.40 21.29 6.60
CA GLU A 297 10.41 20.88 7.58
C GLU A 297 10.97 22.05 8.39
N ARG A 298 11.29 23.18 7.72
CA ARG A 298 11.80 24.38 8.39
C ARG A 298 10.78 25.01 9.34
N ARG A 299 9.50 25.00 8.97
CA ARG A 299 8.41 25.62 9.74
C ARG A 299 7.87 24.71 10.83
N GLY A 300 7.95 23.40 10.61
CA GLY A 300 7.54 22.35 11.54
C GLY A 300 8.70 21.79 12.36
N ARG A 301 9.78 22.56 12.55
CA ARG A 301 10.99 22.11 13.25
C ARG A 301 10.70 21.58 14.67
N ASP A 302 9.65 22.09 15.29
CA ASP A 302 9.28 21.69 16.65
C ASP A 302 8.25 20.56 16.72
N ASP A 303 7.67 20.16 15.57
CA ASP A 303 6.65 19.13 15.48
C ASP A 303 7.28 17.77 15.12
N ARG A 304 7.44 16.92 16.13
CA ARG A 304 8.11 15.62 15.99
C ARG A 304 7.36 14.65 15.10
N GLU A 305 6.03 14.69 15.15
CA GLU A 305 5.18 13.82 14.35
C GLU A 305 5.27 14.22 12.89
N LEU A 306 5.23 15.53 12.61
CA LEU A 306 5.47 16.04 11.27
C LEU A 306 6.87 15.67 10.76
N LEU A 307 7.92 15.79 11.58
CA LEU A 307 9.29 15.41 11.21
C LEU A 307 9.42 13.92 10.90
N ALA A 308 8.77 13.05 11.68
CA ALA A 308 8.76 11.62 11.42
C ALA A 308 8.05 11.31 10.09
N ARG A 309 6.91 11.96 9.82
CA ARG A 309 6.20 11.81 8.54
C ARG A 309 6.95 12.40 7.35
N LEU A 310 7.66 13.50 7.54
CA LEU A 310 8.57 14.08 6.56
C LEU A 310 9.72 13.12 6.25
N GLY A 311 10.32 12.49 7.27
CA GLY A 311 11.35 11.48 7.12
C GLY A 311 10.89 10.31 6.25
N GLU A 312 9.73 9.72 6.55
CA GLU A 312 9.14 8.67 5.72
C GLU A 312 8.82 9.14 4.30
N CYS A 313 8.36 10.38 4.14
CA CYS A 313 8.07 10.95 2.82
C CYS A 313 9.35 11.16 1.99
N TYR A 314 10.43 11.66 2.61
CA TYR A 314 11.73 11.79 1.95
C TYR A 314 12.29 10.42 1.58
N PHE A 315 12.14 9.42 2.46
CA PHE A 315 12.51 8.04 2.18
C PHE A 315 11.77 7.52 0.94
N GLN A 316 10.43 7.64 0.92
CA GLN A 316 9.62 7.23 -0.24
C GLN A 316 9.98 7.96 -1.54
N PHE A 317 10.45 9.21 -1.45
CA PHE A 317 10.85 10.01 -2.62
C PHE A 317 12.31 9.78 -3.05
N GLY A 318 13.08 8.97 -2.31
CA GLY A 318 14.48 8.67 -2.59
C GLY A 318 15.49 9.71 -2.07
N GLU A 319 15.07 10.60 -1.18
CA GLU A 319 15.92 11.64 -0.55
C GLU A 319 16.46 11.16 0.80
N TRP A 320 17.24 10.08 0.78
CA TRP A 320 17.66 9.30 1.96
C TRP A 320 18.42 10.11 3.02
N GLU A 321 19.34 10.98 2.58
CA GLU A 321 20.11 11.86 3.49
C GLU A 321 19.25 12.91 4.19
N ARG A 322 18.13 13.31 3.57
CA ARG A 322 17.17 14.20 4.21
C ARG A 322 16.26 13.41 5.14
N ALA A 323 15.82 12.23 4.72
CA ALA A 323 15.06 11.32 5.56
C ALA A 323 15.77 11.06 6.89
N ARG A 324 17.06 10.70 6.84
CA ARG A 324 17.92 10.52 8.02
C ARG A 324 17.92 11.74 8.93
N ARG A 325 18.12 12.94 8.38
CA ARG A 325 18.15 14.18 9.15
C ARG A 325 16.80 14.48 9.80
N SER A 326 15.69 14.29 9.08
CA SER A 326 14.36 14.52 9.63
C SER A 326 14.03 13.53 10.74
N PHE A 327 14.41 12.24 10.59
CA PHE A 327 14.26 11.25 11.65
C PHE A 327 15.12 11.57 12.87
N ALA A 328 16.42 11.88 12.68
CA ALA A 328 17.31 12.28 13.76
C ALA A 328 16.76 13.50 14.52
N HIS A 329 16.26 14.50 13.79
CA HIS A 329 15.71 15.70 14.41
C HIS A 329 14.40 15.43 15.18
N SER A 330 13.59 14.46 14.74
CA SER A 330 12.42 14.00 15.50
C SER A 330 12.83 13.36 16.85
N MET A 331 14.01 12.76 16.92
CA MET A 331 14.54 12.07 18.11
C MET A 331 15.32 12.96 19.09
N GLU A 332 15.96 14.05 18.62
CA GLU A 332 16.81 14.95 19.43
C GLU A 332 16.11 15.60 20.64
N LYS A 333 14.77 15.57 20.72
CA LYS A 333 14.00 16.23 21.79
C LYS A 333 13.42 15.22 22.79
N VAL A 334 14.09 14.97 23.91
CA VAL A 334 13.66 14.36 25.22
C VAL A 334 12.87 13.04 25.20
N SER A 335 12.28 12.59 24.10
CA SER A 335 11.72 11.25 23.95
C SER A 335 11.79 10.82 22.50
N GLU A 336 12.40 9.65 22.30
CA GLU A 336 12.49 8.96 21.02
C GLU A 336 11.09 8.69 20.41
N ASN A 337 11.00 8.57 19.09
CA ASN A 337 9.77 8.25 18.36
C ASN A 337 9.94 6.91 17.64
N PHE A 338 9.05 5.95 17.91
CA PHE A 338 9.04 4.62 17.30
C PHE A 338 9.19 4.67 15.78
N ARG A 339 8.42 5.53 15.11
CA ARG A 339 8.42 5.67 13.64
C ARG A 339 9.77 6.15 13.11
N SER A 340 10.43 7.05 13.84
CA SER A 340 11.74 7.58 13.45
C SER A 340 12.84 6.55 13.64
N LEU A 341 12.79 5.76 14.72
CA LEU A 341 13.72 4.65 14.94
C LEU A 341 13.57 3.56 13.88
N ARG A 342 12.33 3.17 13.55
CA ARG A 342 12.08 2.26 12.41
C ARG A 342 12.66 2.82 11.12
N GLY A 343 12.38 4.09 10.81
CA GLY A 343 12.92 4.74 9.61
C GLY A 343 14.46 4.79 9.58
N MET A 344 15.10 4.98 10.73
CA MET A 344 16.57 4.92 10.85
C MET A 344 17.12 3.51 10.64
N ALA A 345 16.40 2.48 11.11
CA ALA A 345 16.74 1.08 10.82
C ALA A 345 16.65 0.77 9.32
N GLU A 346 15.58 1.21 8.64
CA GLU A 346 15.42 1.05 7.19
C GLU A 346 16.54 1.73 6.38
N ILE A 347 16.95 2.93 6.81
CA ILE A 347 18.09 3.63 6.17
C ILE A 347 19.40 2.88 6.46
N ALA A 348 19.61 2.39 7.69
CA ALA A 348 20.82 1.63 8.04
C ALA A 348 20.90 0.30 7.26
N LEU A 349 19.77 -0.37 7.05
CA LEU A 349 19.67 -1.57 6.21
C LEU A 349 20.14 -1.30 4.79
N ARG A 350 19.66 -0.21 4.20
CA ARG A 350 20.07 0.21 2.85
C ARG A 350 21.57 0.50 2.73
N GLU A 351 22.21 0.90 3.82
CA GLU A 351 23.66 1.17 3.86
C GLU A 351 24.50 -0.05 4.25
N GLY A 352 23.87 -1.21 4.53
CA GLY A 352 24.57 -2.40 5.00
C GLY A 352 25.13 -2.29 6.41
N LYS A 353 24.63 -1.36 7.24
CA LYS A 353 25.13 -1.13 8.60
C LYS A 353 24.35 -1.96 9.62
N ILE A 354 24.54 -3.28 9.61
CA ILE A 354 23.74 -4.24 10.39
C ILE A 354 23.70 -3.91 11.89
N ALA A 355 24.83 -3.57 12.52
CA ALA A 355 24.87 -3.16 13.92
C ALA A 355 23.92 -1.97 14.25
N HIS A 356 23.79 -1.01 13.33
CA HIS A 356 22.86 0.10 13.50
C HIS A 356 21.40 -0.31 13.30
N VAL A 357 21.15 -1.33 12.47
CA VAL A 357 19.81 -1.91 12.29
C VAL A 357 19.35 -2.54 13.59
N ILE A 358 20.17 -3.42 14.17
CA ILE A 358 19.91 -4.09 15.46
C ILE A 358 19.63 -3.04 16.53
N HIS A 359 20.54 -2.05 16.67
CA HIS A 359 20.39 -0.98 17.66
C HIS A 359 19.06 -0.22 17.53
N ASN A 360 18.69 0.20 16.32
CA ASN A 360 17.47 0.98 16.10
C ASN A 360 16.21 0.15 16.32
N PHE A 361 16.18 -1.14 15.95
CA PHE A 361 15.04 -2.02 16.21
C PHE A 361 14.90 -2.34 17.70
N LEU A 362 15.98 -2.58 18.43
CA LEU A 362 15.95 -2.75 19.89
C LEU A 362 15.47 -1.48 20.60
N ALA A 363 15.89 -0.30 20.13
CA ALA A 363 15.36 0.96 20.65
C ALA A 363 13.87 1.12 20.32
N ALA A 364 13.44 0.80 19.09
CA ALA A 364 12.03 0.84 18.70
C ALA A 364 11.17 -0.13 19.54
N ASN A 365 11.70 -1.30 19.87
CA ASN A 365 11.03 -2.28 20.73
C ASN A 365 10.65 -1.69 22.10
N ARG A 366 11.53 -0.89 22.71
CA ARG A 366 11.28 -0.24 24.01
C ARG A 366 10.13 0.77 23.94
N LEU A 367 9.88 1.34 22.77
CA LEU A 367 8.82 2.34 22.52
C LEU A 367 7.55 1.74 21.91
N ALA A 368 7.53 0.43 21.64
CA ALA A 368 6.42 -0.21 20.97
C ALA A 368 5.17 -0.25 21.88
N GLU A 369 4.12 0.43 21.44
CA GLU A 369 2.86 0.59 22.17
C GLU A 369 2.09 -0.73 22.34
N THR A 370 2.24 -1.66 21.39
CA THR A 370 1.49 -2.91 21.36
C THR A 370 2.41 -4.13 21.51
N PRO A 371 1.92 -5.25 22.08
CA PRO A 371 2.67 -6.50 22.10
C PRO A 371 3.04 -7.02 20.71
N ALA A 372 2.21 -6.75 19.69
CA ALA A 372 2.52 -7.12 18.31
C ALA A 372 3.74 -6.36 17.79
N LEU A 373 3.78 -5.04 17.95
CA LEU A 373 4.94 -4.23 17.54
C LEU A 373 6.21 -4.62 18.30
N ARG A 374 6.10 -4.97 19.59
CA ARG A 374 7.23 -5.53 20.36
C ARG A 374 7.73 -6.83 19.77
N ARG A 375 6.84 -7.81 19.53
CA ARG A 375 7.25 -9.09 18.92
C ARG A 375 7.90 -8.88 17.56
N TRP A 376 7.33 -8.03 16.71
CA TRP A 376 7.88 -7.74 15.39
C TRP A 376 9.27 -7.08 15.47
N THR A 377 9.42 -6.00 16.24
CA THR A 377 10.72 -5.32 16.38
C THR A 377 11.78 -6.20 17.05
N GLN A 378 11.37 -7.08 17.97
CA GLN A 378 12.27 -8.08 18.56
C GLN A 378 12.73 -9.08 17.49
N ALA A 379 11.79 -9.65 16.73
CA ALA A 379 12.10 -10.61 15.67
C ALA A 379 13.01 -10.01 14.59
N GLU A 380 12.82 -8.74 14.22
CA GLU A 380 13.74 -8.06 13.31
C GLU A 380 15.13 -7.86 13.93
N ALA A 381 15.20 -7.44 15.20
CA ALA A 381 16.48 -7.27 15.89
C ALA A 381 17.25 -8.60 16.01
N ASP A 382 16.55 -9.68 16.40
CA ASP A 382 17.13 -11.02 16.56
C ASP A 382 17.60 -11.56 15.21
N TYR A 383 16.78 -11.44 14.16
CA TYR A 383 17.15 -11.83 12.79
C TYR A 383 18.45 -11.15 12.33
N PHE A 384 18.57 -9.84 12.52
CA PHE A 384 19.78 -9.12 12.13
C PHE A 384 20.96 -9.38 13.07
N SER A 385 20.73 -9.78 14.33
CA SER A 385 21.80 -10.22 15.23
C SER A 385 22.38 -11.55 14.74
N HIS A 386 21.53 -12.55 14.47
CA HIS A 386 21.99 -13.83 13.93
C HIS A 386 22.72 -13.64 12.59
N LEU A 387 22.19 -12.80 11.70
CA LEU A 387 22.87 -12.47 10.44
C LEU A 387 24.24 -11.80 10.62
N ASN A 388 24.47 -11.12 11.75
CA ASN A 388 25.73 -10.45 12.05
C ASN A 388 26.73 -11.35 12.77
N ASP A 389 26.22 -12.23 13.64
CA ASP A 389 27.02 -13.01 14.58
C ASP A 389 27.39 -14.40 14.04
N ASP A 390 26.58 -14.93 13.11
CA ASP A 390 26.73 -16.27 12.53
C ASP A 390 26.99 -16.18 11.01
N GLU A 391 28.22 -16.53 10.61
CA GLU A 391 28.65 -16.51 9.21
C GLU A 391 27.93 -17.58 8.38
N GLU A 392 27.63 -18.74 8.95
CA GLU A 392 26.92 -19.83 8.25
C GLU A 392 25.46 -19.44 7.98
N TYR A 393 24.77 -18.92 8.98
CA TYR A 393 23.41 -18.40 8.80
C TYR A 393 23.38 -17.27 7.76
N MET A 394 24.37 -16.39 7.76
CA MET A 394 24.50 -15.34 6.75
C MET A 394 24.69 -15.91 5.34
N GLU A 395 25.57 -16.89 5.16
CA GLU A 395 25.78 -17.54 3.86
C GLU A 395 24.50 -18.24 3.37
N MET A 396 23.75 -18.90 4.25
CA MET A 396 22.47 -19.53 3.92
C MET A 396 21.41 -18.50 3.48
N GLU A 397 21.26 -17.39 4.19
CA GLU A 397 20.32 -16.33 3.82
C GLU A 397 20.72 -15.64 2.50
N ILE A 398 22.01 -15.41 2.26
CA ILE A 398 22.51 -14.90 0.97
C ILE A 398 22.20 -15.92 -0.15
N GLY A 399 22.42 -17.21 0.11
CA GLY A 399 22.07 -18.30 -0.81
C GLY A 399 20.58 -18.32 -1.15
N ARG A 400 19.71 -18.18 -0.14
CA ARG A 400 18.26 -18.08 -0.31
C ARG A 400 17.87 -16.86 -1.14
N LEU A 401 18.44 -15.69 -0.87
CA LEU A 401 18.14 -14.46 -1.62
C LEU A 401 18.55 -14.59 -3.09
N ASN A 402 19.74 -15.15 -3.37
CA ASN A 402 20.20 -15.43 -4.74
C ASN A 402 19.29 -16.46 -5.45
N LEU A 403 18.85 -17.49 -4.72
CA LEU A 403 17.87 -18.45 -5.22
C LEU A 403 16.53 -17.77 -5.56
N LEU A 404 16.02 -16.88 -4.70
CA LEU A 404 14.78 -16.15 -4.97
C LEU A 404 14.91 -15.25 -6.21
N GLU A 405 16.04 -14.55 -6.39
CA GLU A 405 16.28 -13.73 -7.57
C GLU A 405 16.33 -14.58 -8.86
N THR A 406 17.06 -15.69 -8.83
CA THR A 406 17.15 -16.62 -9.98
C THR A 406 15.80 -17.26 -10.31
N LEU A 407 15.01 -17.65 -9.30
CA LEU A 407 13.65 -18.13 -9.49
C LEU A 407 12.73 -17.04 -10.08
N GLU A 408 12.84 -15.78 -9.63
CA GLU A 408 12.02 -14.70 -10.17
C GLU A 408 12.34 -14.40 -11.64
N ASN A 409 13.63 -14.38 -11.97
CA ASN A 409 14.09 -14.19 -13.35
C ASN A 409 13.64 -15.35 -14.24
N SER A 410 13.78 -16.60 -13.75
CA SER A 410 13.33 -17.80 -14.45
C SER A 410 11.81 -17.84 -14.63
N LYS A 411 11.04 -17.37 -13.65
CA LYS A 411 9.58 -17.24 -13.76
C LYS A 411 9.19 -16.29 -14.90
N LYS A 412 9.91 -15.17 -15.08
CA LYS A 412 9.63 -14.21 -16.17
C LYS A 412 9.96 -14.80 -17.54
N THR A 413 11.07 -15.53 -17.67
CA THR A 413 11.49 -16.15 -18.94
C THR A 413 10.57 -17.30 -19.34
N THR A 414 10.25 -18.20 -18.42
CA THR A 414 9.33 -19.33 -18.64
C THR A 414 7.94 -18.88 -19.07
N LEU A 415 7.39 -17.82 -18.46
CA LEU A 415 6.11 -17.25 -18.89
C LEU A 415 6.17 -16.70 -20.32
N ARG A 416 7.28 -16.06 -20.72
CA ARG A 416 7.47 -15.58 -22.09
C ARG A 416 7.55 -16.74 -23.09
N LEU A 417 8.27 -17.81 -22.75
CA LEU A 417 8.34 -19.02 -23.58
C LEU A 417 6.97 -19.68 -23.73
N ALA A 418 6.19 -19.77 -22.66
CA ALA A 418 4.81 -20.26 -22.72
C ALA A 418 3.96 -19.42 -23.68
N LEU A 419 4.10 -18.09 -23.63
CA LEU A 419 3.35 -17.20 -24.52
C LEU A 419 3.76 -17.30 -25.99
N LEU A 420 5.03 -17.63 -26.28
CA LEU A 420 5.52 -17.83 -27.65
C LEU A 420 5.00 -19.11 -28.29
N GLY A 421 4.58 -20.11 -27.51
CA GLY A 421 3.96 -21.31 -28.05
C GLY A 421 2.53 -21.09 -28.54
N PHE A 422 1.81 -20.07 -28.05
CA PHE A 422 0.42 -19.80 -28.48
C PHE A 422 0.27 -19.49 -29.98
N PRO A 423 1.08 -18.60 -30.59
CA PRO A 423 1.06 -18.41 -32.04
C PRO A 423 1.33 -19.68 -32.84
N ALA A 424 2.21 -20.57 -32.35
CA ALA A 424 2.50 -21.83 -33.01
C ALA A 424 1.30 -22.80 -32.95
N ILE A 425 0.62 -22.89 -31.81
CA ILE A 425 -0.63 -23.66 -31.67
C ILE A 425 -1.67 -23.13 -32.66
N LEU A 426 -1.92 -21.82 -32.67
CA LEU A 426 -2.91 -21.19 -33.55
C LEU A 426 -2.55 -21.37 -35.03
N GLY A 427 -1.28 -21.16 -35.40
CA GLY A 427 -0.79 -21.36 -36.77
C GLY A 427 -0.93 -22.81 -37.23
N GLY A 428 -0.48 -23.76 -36.43
CA GLY A 428 -0.62 -25.19 -36.75
C GLY A 428 -2.07 -25.63 -36.91
N MET A 429 -2.98 -25.11 -36.07
CA MET A 429 -4.43 -25.39 -36.22
C MET A 429 -5.03 -24.76 -37.48
N VAL A 430 -4.68 -23.50 -37.80
CA VAL A 430 -5.23 -22.78 -38.96
C VAL A 430 -4.71 -23.34 -40.28
N PHE A 431 -3.43 -23.71 -40.34
CA PHE A 431 -2.79 -24.25 -41.54
C PHE A 431 -2.83 -25.78 -41.62
N ALA A 432 -3.49 -26.45 -40.67
CA ALA A 432 -3.54 -27.91 -40.55
C ALA A 432 -2.15 -28.58 -40.54
N ASP A 433 -1.16 -27.90 -39.96
CA ASP A 433 0.19 -28.42 -39.76
C ASP A 433 0.30 -28.97 -38.33
N GLU A 434 0.16 -30.29 -38.23
CA GLU A 434 0.23 -31.02 -36.96
C GLU A 434 1.58 -30.87 -36.26
N LEU A 435 2.67 -30.76 -37.02
CA LEU A 435 4.01 -30.66 -36.44
C LEU A 435 4.19 -29.32 -35.72
N ILE A 436 3.77 -28.23 -36.36
CA ILE A 436 3.82 -26.89 -35.76
C ILE A 436 2.91 -26.81 -34.53
N ALA A 437 1.70 -27.38 -34.60
CA ALA A 437 0.78 -27.43 -33.48
C ALA A 437 1.35 -28.24 -32.30
N ASN A 438 1.92 -29.42 -32.56
CA ASN A 438 2.55 -30.28 -31.56
C ASN A 438 3.71 -29.57 -30.85
N ILE A 439 4.59 -28.90 -31.60
CA ILE A 439 5.68 -28.10 -31.02
C ILE A 439 5.10 -26.99 -30.13
N GLY A 440 4.08 -26.27 -30.62
CA GLY A 440 3.44 -25.21 -29.86
C GLY A 440 2.84 -25.67 -28.53
N TRP A 441 2.15 -26.82 -28.54
CA TRP A 441 1.60 -27.44 -27.34
C TRP A 441 2.67 -27.93 -26.37
N ALA A 442 3.70 -28.60 -26.87
CA ALA A 442 4.80 -29.10 -26.04
C ALA A 442 5.55 -27.95 -25.35
N VAL A 443 5.94 -26.92 -26.11
CA VAL A 443 6.65 -25.75 -25.57
C VAL A 443 5.80 -25.03 -24.55
N SER A 444 4.52 -24.77 -24.85
CA SER A 444 3.60 -24.07 -23.93
C SER A 444 3.38 -24.87 -22.65
N SER A 445 3.09 -26.17 -22.75
CA SER A 445 2.75 -27.03 -21.61
C SER A 445 3.93 -27.21 -20.67
N VAL A 446 5.11 -27.53 -21.20
CA VAL A 446 6.34 -27.67 -20.40
C VAL A 446 6.68 -26.34 -19.73
N SER A 447 6.61 -25.23 -20.47
CA SER A 447 6.92 -23.90 -19.91
C SER A 447 5.95 -23.51 -18.80
N LEU A 448 4.65 -23.81 -18.93
CA LEU A 448 3.66 -23.53 -17.89
C LEU A 448 3.83 -24.42 -16.65
N LEU A 449 4.19 -25.71 -16.80
CA LEU A 449 4.51 -26.58 -15.66
C LEU A 449 5.75 -26.12 -14.91
N ILE A 450 6.81 -25.72 -15.63
CA ILE A 450 7.99 -25.14 -15.01
C ILE A 450 7.59 -23.82 -14.32
N TRP A 451 6.81 -22.96 -14.97
CA TRP A 451 6.37 -21.70 -14.41
C TRP A 451 5.56 -21.89 -13.12
N THR A 452 4.62 -22.85 -13.06
CA THR A 452 3.87 -23.15 -11.84
C THR A 452 4.79 -23.68 -10.75
N GLY A 453 5.73 -24.57 -11.08
CA GLY A 453 6.75 -25.06 -10.15
C GLY A 453 7.60 -23.93 -9.56
N LEU A 454 8.02 -22.96 -10.39
CA LEU A 454 8.77 -21.79 -9.97
C LEU A 454 7.94 -20.86 -9.08
N VAL A 455 6.66 -20.64 -9.39
CA VAL A 455 5.76 -19.84 -8.54
C VAL A 455 5.57 -20.48 -7.16
N THR A 456 5.39 -21.80 -7.11
CA THR A 456 5.26 -22.54 -5.85
C THR A 456 6.56 -22.47 -5.05
N SER A 457 7.71 -22.70 -5.72
CA SER A 457 9.03 -22.62 -5.08
C SER A 457 9.31 -21.23 -4.51
N LEU A 458 8.99 -20.17 -5.26
CA LEU A 458 9.11 -18.79 -4.77
C LEU A 458 8.31 -18.55 -3.50
N ASN A 459 7.09 -19.06 -3.41
CA ASN A 459 6.27 -18.88 -2.21
C ASN A 459 6.81 -19.69 -1.03
N LEU A 460 7.35 -20.88 -1.27
CA LEU A 460 7.91 -21.75 -0.24
C LEU A 460 9.22 -21.19 0.34
N PHE A 461 10.09 -20.63 -0.49
CA PHE A 461 11.36 -20.05 -0.05
C PHE A 461 11.28 -18.54 0.30
N ALA A 462 10.10 -17.92 0.15
CA ALA A 462 9.92 -16.51 0.47
C ALA A 462 10.05 -16.22 1.97
N GLU A 463 9.66 -17.16 2.82
CA GLU A 463 9.82 -17.07 4.27
C GLU A 463 11.30 -17.14 4.65
N ARG A 464 11.68 -16.40 5.71
CA ARG A 464 13.05 -16.37 6.23
C ARG A 464 13.36 -17.72 6.87
N ILE A 465 14.62 -18.13 6.85
CA ILE A 465 15.05 -19.40 7.47
C ILE A 465 14.97 -19.20 9.00
N PRO A 466 14.19 -20.02 9.73
CA PRO A 466 14.18 -20.00 11.18
C PRO A 466 15.58 -20.35 11.72
N TYR A 467 16.12 -19.51 12.59
CA TYR A 467 17.46 -19.70 13.15
C TYR A 467 17.58 -21.01 13.94
N GLU A 468 16.53 -21.39 14.67
CA GLU A 468 16.47 -22.62 15.47
C GLU A 468 16.74 -23.90 14.64
N LEU A 469 16.46 -23.89 13.34
CA LEU A 469 16.72 -25.04 12.45
C LEU A 469 18.20 -25.18 12.06
N VAL A 470 18.98 -24.11 12.21
CA VAL A 470 20.42 -24.10 11.90
C VAL A 470 21.23 -24.50 13.13
N GLU A 471 20.83 -24.04 14.33
CA GLU A 471 21.45 -24.48 15.60
C GLU A 471 21.30 -26.00 15.87
N GLU A 472 20.25 -26.65 15.36
CA GLU A 472 20.03 -28.09 15.55
C GLU A 472 20.90 -28.99 14.64
N GLU A 473 21.54 -28.43 13.62
CA GLU A 473 22.44 -29.18 12.72
C GLU A 473 23.90 -29.22 13.20
N GLU A 474 24.25 -28.48 14.25
CA GLU A 474 25.51 -28.57 15.02
C GLU A 474 25.44 -29.57 16.20
#